data_AF-A0A6G4A004-F1
#
_entry.id   AF-A0A6G4A004-F1
#
_cell.length_a   1.000
_cell.length_b   1.000
_cell.length_c   1.000
_cell.angle_alpha   90.00
_cell.angle_beta   90.00
_cell.angle_gamma   90.00
#
_symmetry.space_group_name_H-M   'P 1'
#
loop_
_entity.id
_entity.type
_entity.pdbx_description
1 polymer ?
#
loop_
_entity_poly.entity_id
_entity_poly.type
_entity_poly.pdbx_seq_one_letter_code
_entity_poly.pdbx_strand_id
1 'polypeptide(L)'
;MPRKPDGINRVYVRCPACRWYGKRPETALGNCLRCEKPVKPQTEVPKAAYPIERTRRIWDVKNPALYNLIVSNGLRLSEFAELIGVSVRMVERYVYQGSYPKEPVRQRMADLFDCPQEQCFPSENNE
;
A
#
# COMPACT_ATOMS: atom_id res chain seq x y z
N MET A 1 39.62 22.73 16.05
CA MET A 1 38.23 22.34 16.40
C MET A 1 38.24 20.90 16.85
N PRO A 2 37.92 20.58 18.12
CA PRO A 2 37.85 19.18 18.57
C PRO A 2 36.65 18.49 17.88
N ARG A 3 36.90 17.35 17.23
CA ARG A 3 35.85 16.50 16.66
C ARG A 3 35.02 15.96 17.84
N LYS A 4 33.69 16.10 17.78
CA LYS A 4 32.78 15.50 18.78
C LYS A 4 33.04 13.99 18.84
N PRO A 5 33.20 13.38 20.02
CA PRO A 5 33.40 11.96 20.12
C PRO A 5 32.15 11.23 19.63
N ASP A 6 32.46 10.24 18.81
CA ASP A 6 31.67 9.17 18.21
C ASP A 6 30.20 9.06 18.62
N GLY A 7 29.33 9.12 17.61
CA GLY A 7 27.90 8.88 17.73
C GLY A 7 27.63 7.57 18.46
N ILE A 8 27.02 7.67 19.64
CA ILE A 8 26.62 6.53 20.45
C ILE A 8 25.74 5.61 19.60
N ASN A 9 26.24 4.43 19.25
CA ASN A 9 25.46 3.39 18.56
C ASN A 9 24.25 3.02 19.42
N ARG A 10 23.05 3.25 18.87
CA ARG A 10 21.78 2.89 19.52
C ARG A 10 21.24 1.64 18.88
N VAL A 11 20.98 0.62 19.68
CA VAL A 11 20.36 -0.64 19.26
C VAL A 11 18.91 -0.69 19.68
N TYR A 12 18.11 -1.42 18.91
CA TYR A 12 16.75 -1.74 19.30
C TYR A 12 16.75 -2.89 20.29
N VAL A 13 15.93 -2.77 21.33
CA VAL A 13 15.80 -3.80 22.37
C VAL A 13 14.33 -4.13 22.53
N ARG A 14 14.01 -5.43 22.46
CA ARG A 14 12.70 -5.96 22.83
C ARG A 14 12.85 -6.83 24.07
N CYS A 15 12.13 -6.49 25.13
CA CYS A 15 12.12 -7.31 26.34
C CYS A 15 11.24 -8.56 26.12
N PRO A 16 11.75 -9.78 26.33
CA PRO A 16 10.97 -11.00 26.14
C PRO A 16 9.86 -11.18 27.18
N ALA A 17 9.99 -10.57 28.36
CA ALA A 17 9.07 -10.77 29.47
C ALA A 17 7.86 -9.82 29.47
N CYS A 18 8.07 -8.54 29.16
CA CYS A 18 6.99 -7.54 29.15
C CYS A 18 6.65 -7.00 27.75
N ARG A 19 7.31 -7.53 26.71
CA ARG A 19 7.18 -7.10 25.31
C ARG A 19 7.49 -5.62 25.04
N TRP A 20 8.05 -4.89 26.01
CA TRP A 20 8.50 -3.50 25.84
C TRP A 20 9.54 -3.40 24.73
N TYR A 21 9.46 -2.34 23.94
CA TYR A 21 10.32 -2.07 22.79
C TYR A 21 10.81 -0.62 22.82
N GLY A 22 12.11 -0.41 22.59
CA GLY A 22 12.70 0.92 22.54
C GLY A 22 14.13 0.92 22.02
N LYS A 23 14.62 2.12 21.65
CA LYS A 23 16.03 2.35 21.27
C LYS A 23 16.86 2.69 22.50
N ARG A 24 17.98 2.02 22.71
CA ARG A 24 18.92 2.31 23.80
C ARG A 24 20.37 2.35 23.29
N PRO A 25 21.26 3.11 23.95
CA PRO A 25 22.70 2.96 23.74
C PRO A 25 23.11 1.50 23.91
N GLU A 26 23.98 1.01 23.03
CA GLU A 26 24.56 -0.34 23.17
C GLU A 26 25.25 -0.51 24.53
N THR A 27 25.87 0.56 25.05
CA THR A 27 26.51 0.58 26.37
C THR A 27 25.53 0.51 27.56
N ALA A 28 24.22 0.65 27.34
CA ALA A 28 23.19 0.62 28.37
C ALA A 28 22.38 -0.68 28.38
N LEU A 29 22.88 -1.73 27.72
CA LEU A 29 22.28 -3.06 27.70
C LEU A 29 22.54 -3.76 29.03
N GLY A 30 21.47 -4.00 29.80
CA GLY A 30 21.52 -4.73 31.06
C GLY A 30 20.12 -5.18 31.38
N ASN A 31 19.37 -4.33 32.07
CA ASN A 31 18.00 -4.64 32.50
C ASN A 31 16.96 -3.84 31.70
N CYS A 32 15.79 -4.43 31.50
CA CYS A 32 14.62 -3.76 30.93
C CYS A 32 14.21 -2.58 31.81
N LEU A 33 13.98 -1.40 31.23
CA LEU A 33 13.51 -0.22 31.97
C LEU A 33 12.10 -0.37 32.55
N ARG A 34 11.34 -1.39 32.11
CA ARG A 34 9.95 -1.60 32.53
C ARG A 34 9.76 -2.76 33.51
N CYS A 35 10.60 -3.79 33.43
CA CYS A 35 10.41 -4.99 34.24
C CYS A 35 11.71 -5.52 34.85
N GLU A 36 12.81 -4.76 34.75
CA GLU A 36 14.13 -5.04 35.34
C GLU A 36 14.77 -6.38 34.94
N LYS A 37 14.12 -7.18 34.09
CA LYS A 37 14.65 -8.44 33.61
C LYS A 37 15.79 -8.20 32.61
N PRO A 38 16.79 -9.09 32.56
CA PRO A 38 17.91 -8.97 31.64
C PRO A 38 17.41 -8.96 30.20
N VAL A 39 17.88 -7.99 29.42
CA VAL A 39 17.57 -7.84 28.00
C VAL A 39 18.84 -8.04 27.19
N LYS A 40 18.78 -8.92 26.19
CA LYS A 40 19.89 -9.11 25.26
C LYS A 40 19.80 -8.06 24.14
N PRO A 41 20.92 -7.51 23.65
CA PRO A 41 20.92 -6.75 22.40
C PRO A 41 20.29 -7.57 21.28
N GLN A 42 19.49 -6.92 20.43
CA GLN A 42 19.25 -7.45 19.09
C GLN A 42 20.35 -6.85 18.19
N THR A 43 21.39 -7.63 17.91
CA THR A 43 22.43 -7.29 16.93
C THR A 43 21.88 -7.28 15.49
N GLU A 44 20.71 -7.88 15.29
CA GLU A 44 20.08 -8.02 14.00
C GLU A 44 18.65 -7.47 14.12
N VAL A 45 18.42 -6.30 13.53
CA VAL A 45 17.07 -5.96 13.10
C VAL A 45 16.66 -7.10 12.18
N PRO A 46 15.54 -7.83 12.41
CA PRO A 46 15.07 -8.76 11.41
C PRO A 46 14.91 -7.93 10.14
N LYS A 47 15.79 -8.14 9.15
CA LYS A 47 15.59 -7.67 7.78
C LYS A 47 14.17 -8.12 7.49
N ALA A 48 13.25 -7.15 7.41
CA ALA A 48 11.85 -7.45 7.23
C ALA A 48 11.78 -8.53 6.16
N ALA A 49 11.21 -9.68 6.50
CA ALA A 49 11.23 -10.89 5.68
C ALA A 49 10.38 -10.75 4.41
N TYR A 50 10.22 -9.53 3.93
CA TYR A 50 9.70 -9.16 2.65
C TYR A 50 10.56 -7.98 2.21
N PRO A 51 11.49 -8.14 1.25
CA PRO A 51 11.54 -7.07 0.27
C PRO A 51 10.09 -6.94 -0.18
N ILE A 52 9.46 -5.79 0.06
CA ILE A 52 8.37 -5.39 -0.81
C ILE A 52 9.08 -5.26 -2.14
N GLU A 53 9.21 -6.36 -2.87
CA GLU A 53 9.55 -6.35 -4.27
C GLU A 53 8.45 -5.49 -4.83
N ARG A 54 8.79 -4.22 -5.05
CA ARG A 54 8.01 -3.34 -5.90
C ARG A 54 8.25 -3.89 -7.29
N THR A 55 7.71 -5.08 -7.57
CA THR A 55 7.49 -5.55 -8.92
C THR A 55 6.78 -4.38 -9.56
N ARG A 56 7.45 -3.69 -10.50
CA ARG A 56 6.77 -2.74 -11.36
C ARG A 56 5.63 -3.56 -11.94
N ARG A 57 4.41 -3.32 -11.45
CA ARG A 57 3.23 -4.04 -11.93
C ARG A 57 3.16 -3.66 -13.41
N ILE A 58 3.49 -4.63 -14.27
CA ILE A 58 3.14 -4.56 -15.68
C ILE A 58 1.63 -4.71 -15.65
N TRP A 59 0.94 -3.59 -15.58
CA TRP A 59 -0.50 -3.57 -15.48
C TRP A 59 -1.07 -3.89 -16.85
N ASP A 60 -1.41 -5.15 -17.06
CA ASP A 60 -2.17 -5.60 -18.22
C ASP A 60 -3.58 -5.00 -18.14
N VAL A 61 -4.02 -4.29 -19.17
CA VAL A 61 -5.36 -3.67 -19.19
C VAL A 61 -6.38 -4.78 -19.46
N LYS A 62 -7.11 -5.19 -18.42
CA LYS A 62 -8.15 -6.22 -18.49
C LYS A 62 -9.49 -5.67 -18.98
N ASN A 63 -9.77 -4.39 -18.77
CA ASN A 63 -10.94 -3.71 -19.33
C ASN A 63 -10.50 -2.56 -20.25
N PRO A 64 -10.19 -2.86 -21.53
CA PRO A 64 -9.74 -1.84 -22.48
C PRO A 64 -10.84 -0.83 -22.82
N ALA A 65 -12.13 -1.23 -22.76
CA ALA A 65 -13.24 -0.32 -23.01
C ALA A 65 -13.26 0.81 -21.98
N LEU A 66 -13.27 0.47 -20.69
CA LEU A 66 -13.21 1.46 -19.62
C LEU A 66 -11.93 2.30 -19.65
N TYR A 67 -10.78 1.67 -19.92
CA TYR A 67 -9.51 2.39 -20.03
C TYR A 67 -9.54 3.44 -21.15
N ASN A 68 -9.98 3.03 -22.34
CA ASN A 68 -10.07 3.92 -23.49
C ASN A 68 -11.06 5.06 -23.23
N LEU A 69 -12.16 4.79 -22.52
CA LEU A 69 -13.18 5.79 -22.20
C LEU A 69 -12.64 6.85 -21.22
N ILE A 70 -11.85 6.43 -20.22
CA ILE A 70 -11.16 7.36 -19.30
C ILE A 70 -10.14 8.21 -20.07
N VAL A 71 -9.32 7.58 -20.92
CA VAL A 71 -8.27 8.26 -21.70
C VAL A 71 -8.86 9.19 -22.76
N SER A 72 -9.93 8.79 -23.46
CA SER A 72 -10.59 9.60 -24.50
C SER A 72 -11.26 10.84 -23.93
N ASN A 73 -11.71 10.78 -22.67
CA ASN A 73 -12.22 11.94 -21.94
C ASN A 73 -11.09 12.79 -21.32
N GLY A 74 -9.82 12.46 -21.55
CA GLY A 74 -8.67 13.18 -21.01
C GLY A 74 -8.51 13.08 -19.50
N LEU A 75 -9.19 12.13 -18.86
CA LEU A 75 -9.20 11.96 -17.41
C LEU A 75 -8.03 11.08 -16.95
N ARG A 76 -7.44 11.42 -15.81
CA ARG A 76 -6.54 10.51 -15.09
C ARG A 76 -7.36 9.52 -14.25
N LEU A 77 -6.80 8.35 -13.97
CA LEU A 77 -7.43 7.35 -13.08
C LEU A 77 -7.79 7.91 -11.70
N SER A 78 -6.98 8.84 -11.18
CA SER A 78 -7.23 9.51 -9.91
C SER A 78 -8.42 10.46 -9.97
N GLU A 79 -8.52 11.26 -11.03
CA GLU A 79 -9.62 12.21 -11.25
C GLU A 79 -10.92 11.46 -11.49
N PHE A 80 -10.86 10.40 -12.29
CA PHE A 80 -12.01 9.51 -12.49
C PHE A 80 -12.49 8.89 -11.18
N ALA A 81 -11.57 8.44 -10.32
CA ALA A 81 -11.91 7.88 -9.01
C ALA A 81 -12.65 8.89 -8.11
N GLU A 82 -12.22 10.15 -8.12
CA GLU A 82 -12.88 11.24 -7.40
C GLU A 82 -14.29 11.49 -7.93
N LEU A 83 -14.46 11.55 -9.26
CA LEU A 83 -15.75 11.79 -9.91
C LEU A 83 -16.82 10.74 -9.57
N ILE A 84 -16.43 9.46 -9.52
CA ILE A 84 -17.34 8.37 -9.16
C ILE A 84 -17.45 8.13 -7.64
N GLY A 85 -16.59 8.78 -6.85
CA GLY A 85 -16.54 8.67 -5.40
C GLY A 85 -16.00 7.33 -4.89
N VAL A 86 -14.95 6.80 -5.53
CA VAL A 86 -14.27 5.55 -5.10
C VAL A 86 -12.77 5.76 -4.94
N SER A 87 -12.08 4.81 -4.31
CA SER A 87 -10.61 4.87 -4.22
C SER A 87 -9.95 4.60 -5.57
N VAL A 88 -8.82 5.24 -5.84
CA VAL A 88 -8.00 4.99 -7.05
C VAL A 88 -7.68 3.50 -7.20
N ARG A 89 -7.38 2.82 -6.09
CA ARG A 89 -7.12 1.37 -6.07
C ARG A 89 -8.31 0.56 -6.59
N MET A 90 -9.55 1.01 -6.38
CA MET A 90 -10.75 0.35 -6.91
C MET A 90 -10.83 0.51 -8.42
N VAL A 91 -10.58 1.72 -8.93
CA VAL A 91 -10.50 1.99 -10.37
C VAL A 91 -9.40 1.13 -11.01
N GLU A 92 -8.23 1.04 -10.39
CA GLU A 92 -7.15 0.16 -10.86
C GLU A 92 -7.61 -1.31 -10.94
N ARG A 93 -8.46 -1.79 -10.02
CA ARG A 93 -9.02 -3.15 -10.14
C ARG A 93 -9.99 -3.28 -11.31
N TYR A 94 -10.81 -2.27 -11.56
CA TYR A 94 -11.75 -2.27 -12.67
C TYR A 94 -11.03 -2.29 -14.02
N VAL A 95 -9.96 -1.50 -14.14
CA VAL A 95 -9.19 -1.35 -15.38
C VAL A 95 -8.20 -2.50 -15.58
N TYR A 96 -7.41 -2.84 -14.57
CA TYR A 96 -6.26 -3.75 -14.71
C TYR A 96 -6.49 -5.15 -14.15
N GLN A 97 -7.50 -5.36 -13.30
CA GLN A 97 -7.81 -6.67 -12.73
C GLN A 97 -9.11 -7.26 -13.27
N GLY A 98 -9.85 -6.53 -14.10
CA GLY A 98 -11.13 -6.98 -14.66
C GLY A 98 -12.23 -7.13 -13.60
N SER A 99 -12.08 -6.49 -12.44
CA SER A 99 -13.12 -6.54 -11.41
C SER A 99 -14.39 -5.84 -11.88
N TYR A 100 -15.54 -6.46 -11.64
CA TYR A 100 -16.83 -5.88 -11.99
C TYR A 100 -17.35 -4.95 -10.86
N PRO A 101 -17.68 -3.67 -11.15
CA PRO A 101 -18.20 -2.75 -10.14
C PRO A 101 -19.61 -3.15 -9.68
N LYS A 102 -19.95 -2.75 -8.44
CA LYS A 102 -21.31 -2.90 -7.92
C LYS A 102 -22.26 -1.90 -8.59
N GLU A 103 -23.55 -2.21 -8.57
CA GLU A 103 -24.62 -1.39 -9.17
C GLU A 103 -24.52 0.13 -8.93
N PRO A 104 -24.34 0.64 -7.69
CA PRO A 104 -24.27 2.09 -7.47
C PRO A 104 -23.06 2.75 -8.14
N VAL A 105 -21.98 2.01 -8.35
CA VAL A 105 -20.78 2.50 -9.05
C VAL A 105 -21.02 2.48 -10.55
N ARG A 106 -21.69 1.45 -11.07
CA ARG A 106 -22.06 1.36 -12.50
C ARG A 106 -23.00 2.49 -12.91
N GLN A 107 -24.00 2.80 -12.09
CA GLN A 107 -24.90 3.93 -12.33
C GLN A 107 -24.13 5.24 -12.43
N ARG A 108 -23.29 5.55 -11.44
CA ARG A 108 -22.47 6.77 -11.47
C ARG A 108 -21.54 6.85 -12.67
N MET A 109 -20.97 5.72 -13.11
CA MET A 109 -20.15 5.67 -14.31
C MET A 109 -20.97 5.94 -15.58
N ALA A 110 -22.17 5.37 -15.67
CA ALA A 110 -23.09 5.61 -16.78
C ALA A 110 -23.53 7.09 -16.83
N ASP A 111 -23.85 7.67 -15.67
CA ASP A 111 -24.20 9.09 -15.54
C ASP A 111 -23.03 10.01 -15.94
N LEU A 112 -21.80 9.63 -15.60
CA LEU A 112 -20.61 10.43 -15.89
C LEU A 112 -20.28 10.49 -17.39
N PHE A 113 -20.49 9.39 -18.09
CA PHE A 113 -20.07 9.22 -19.48
C PHE A 113 -21.23 9.27 -20.48
N ASP A 114 -22.45 9.52 -19.99
CA ASP A 114 -23.69 9.48 -20.78
C ASP A 114 -23.77 8.22 -21.67
N CYS A 115 -23.37 7.09 -21.08
CA CYS A 115 -23.05 5.87 -21.78
C CYS A 115 -23.76 4.69 -21.12
N PRO A 116 -24.38 3.76 -21.88
CA PRO A 116 -24.98 2.57 -21.30
C PRO A 116 -23.93 1.72 -20.56
N GLN A 117 -24.31 1.17 -19.39
CA GLN A 117 -23.41 0.39 -18.52
C GLN A 117 -22.70 -0.76 -19.26
N GLU A 118 -23.38 -1.34 -20.25
CA GLU A 118 -22.93 -2.45 -21.10
C GLU A 118 -21.73 -2.09 -21.99
N GLN A 119 -21.53 -0.81 -22.28
CA GLN A 119 -20.38 -0.34 -23.07
C GLN A 119 -19.12 -0.17 -22.21
N CYS A 120 -19.29 0.13 -20.91
CA CYS A 120 -18.19 0.26 -19.95
C CYS A 120 -17.74 -1.10 -19.39
N PHE A 121 -18.68 -2.03 -19.25
CA PHE A 121 -18.44 -3.39 -18.78
C PHE A 121 -19.28 -4.35 -19.63
N PRO A 122 -18.79 -4.78 -20.81
CA PRO A 122 -19.47 -5.82 -21.56
C PRO A 122 -19.58 -7.03 -20.64
N SER A 123 -20.81 -7.47 -20.39
CA SER A 123 -21.13 -8.71 -19.66
C SER A 123 -20.19 -9.79 -20.16
N GLU A 124 -19.47 -10.46 -19.26
CA GLU A 124 -18.58 -11.57 -19.62
C GLU A 124 -19.29 -12.47 -20.65
N ASN A 125 -18.75 -12.52 -21.86
CA ASN A 125 -19.08 -13.61 -22.76
C ASN A 125 -18.54 -14.88 -22.08
N ASN A 126 -19.47 -15.77 -21.77
CA ASN A 126 -19.22 -17.17 -21.48
C ASN A 126 -18.21 -17.72 -22.50
N GLU A 127 -17.09 -18.25 -22.02
CA GLU A 127 -16.39 -19.34 -22.72
C GLU A 127 -15.75 -20.28 -21.70
#